data_AF-A0A9D9C5B9-F1
#
_entry.id   AF-A0A9D9C5B9-F1
#
_cell.length_a   1.000
_cell.length_b   1.000
_cell.length_c   1.000
_cell.angle_alpha   90.00
_cell.angle_beta   90.00
_cell.angle_gamma   90.00
#
_symmetry.space_group_name_H-M   'P 1'
#
loop_
_entity.id
_entity.type
_entity.pdbx_description
1 polymer ?
#
loop_
_entity_poly.entity_id
_entity_poly.type
_entity_poly.pdbx_seq_one_letter_code
_entity_poly.pdbx_strand_id
1 'polypeptide(L)'
;SVLLLLLTFNCFNGSASSLARLDGILLLLVFALYMLYSFARDRKEATVAADNGDGGSLWKAVLKVVGGLALLITSCDFFVDNAVSVAKSFGVDNAFISLTLIACGTSLPELAASVAAAVKKNTDMALGNIVGSNIFNITLILGLSSQVMPLTSSGITYIDYIVMIAAAVLLFVIGLFGRIGRLSGLLMFICFVLYNWYLVSNQMA
;
A
#
# COMPACT_ATOMS: atom_id res chain seq x y z
N SER A 1 -2.40 8.53 5.46
CA SER A 1 -3.54 9.23 4.81
C SER A 1 -3.78 10.62 5.36
N VAL A 2 -4.05 10.81 6.66
CA VAL A 2 -4.27 12.15 7.25
C VAL A 2 -3.06 13.08 7.08
N LEU A 3 -1.84 12.57 7.32
CA LEU A 3 -0.61 13.33 7.09
C LEU A 3 -0.47 13.79 5.62
N LEU A 4 -0.79 12.91 4.66
CA LEU A 4 -0.75 13.22 3.23
C LEU A 4 -1.77 14.31 2.87
N LEU A 5 -2.99 14.27 3.43
CA LEU A 5 -3.99 15.33 3.26
C LEU A 5 -3.46 16.67 3.78
N LEU A 6 -2.91 16.70 5.00
CA LEU A 6 -2.41 17.94 5.63
C LEU A 6 -1.25 18.57 4.85
N LEU A 7 -0.34 17.74 4.31
CA LEU A 7 0.76 18.21 3.48
C LEU A 7 0.29 18.69 2.10
N THR A 8 -0.63 17.97 1.45
CA THR A 8 -1.12 18.36 0.12
C THR A 8 -1.96 19.64 0.15
N PHE A 9 -2.79 19.83 1.19
CA PHE A 9 -3.56 21.06 1.38
C PHE A 9 -2.77 22.16 2.08
N ASN A 10 -1.47 21.96 2.28
CA ASN A 10 -0.51 22.99 2.66
C ASN A 10 -0.98 23.83 3.85
N CYS A 11 -1.54 23.16 4.88
CA CYS A 11 -2.10 23.80 6.08
C CYS A 11 -1.03 24.59 6.89
N PHE A 12 0.23 24.52 6.48
CA PHE A 12 1.37 25.21 7.05
C PHE A 12 1.99 26.31 6.16
N ASN A 13 1.79 26.36 4.83
CA ASN A 13 2.59 27.24 3.95
C ASN A 13 1.85 27.99 2.82
N GLY A 14 0.51 27.93 2.76
CA GLY A 14 -0.31 28.98 2.10
C GLY A 14 -0.16 29.21 0.58
N SER A 15 0.59 28.40 -0.17
CA SER A 15 0.73 28.56 -1.63
C SER A 15 0.69 27.21 -2.35
N ALA A 16 -0.30 27.05 -3.24
CA ALA A 16 -0.56 25.95 -4.17
C ALA A 16 -0.54 24.50 -3.61
N SER A 17 -1.50 23.69 -4.05
CA SER A 17 -1.66 22.27 -3.69
C SER A 17 -0.58 21.39 -4.36
N SER A 18 0.67 21.57 -3.97
CA SER A 18 1.82 20.79 -4.44
C SER A 18 2.61 20.25 -3.26
N LEU A 19 2.99 18.97 -3.34
CA LEU A 19 3.89 18.36 -2.37
C LEU A 19 5.31 18.85 -2.67
N ALA A 20 5.80 19.76 -1.84
CA ALA A 20 7.12 20.35 -2.01
C ALA A 20 8.21 19.39 -1.55
N ARG A 21 9.47 19.66 -1.95
CA ARG A 21 10.63 18.88 -1.47
C ARG A 21 10.72 18.86 0.06
N LEU A 22 10.30 19.93 0.74
CA LEU A 22 10.27 20.01 2.21
C LEU A 22 9.27 19.03 2.83
N ASP A 23 8.07 18.91 2.26
CA ASP A 23 7.05 17.95 2.71
C ASP A 23 7.55 16.52 2.52
N GLY A 24 8.28 16.27 1.43
CA GLY A 24 8.97 15.01 1.18
C GLY A 24 9.99 14.64 2.25
N ILE A 25 10.83 15.60 2.68
CA ILE A 25 11.80 15.38 3.77
C ILE A 25 11.07 15.04 5.06
N LEU A 26 9.95 15.72 5.36
CA LEU A 26 9.13 15.41 6.53
C LEU A 26 8.57 13.98 6.47
N LEU A 27 8.07 13.55 5.32
CA LEU A 27 7.59 12.17 5.12
C LEU A 27 8.71 11.14 5.35
N LEU A 28 9.92 11.41 4.87
CA LEU A 28 11.09 10.54 5.08
C LEU A 28 11.53 10.51 6.55
N LEU A 29 11.46 11.64 7.26
CA LEU A 29 11.72 11.69 8.70
C LEU A 29 10.68 10.88 9.48
N VAL A 30 9.40 11.01 9.14
CA VAL A 30 8.33 10.19 9.73
C VAL A 30 8.56 8.71 9.45
N PHE A 31 8.97 8.34 8.22
CA PHE A 31 9.33 6.96 7.90
C PHE A 31 10.50 6.45 8.77
N ALA A 32 11.57 7.23 8.90
CA ALA A 32 12.73 6.85 9.71
C ALA A 32 12.36 6.68 11.18
N LEU A 33 11.57 7.60 11.75
CA LEU A 33 11.07 7.50 13.12
C LEU A 33 10.15 6.28 13.30
N TYR A 34 9.25 6.02 12.36
CA TYR A 34 8.39 4.84 12.37
C TYR A 34 9.21 3.55 12.36
N MET A 35 10.21 3.45 11.49
CA MET A 35 11.11 2.30 11.42
C MET A 35 11.88 2.11 12.73
N LEU A 36 12.48 3.17 13.27
CA LEU A 36 13.18 3.10 14.56
C LEU A 36 12.26 2.67 15.71
N TYR A 37 11.04 3.19 15.76
CA TYR A 37 10.03 2.81 16.75
C TYR A 37 9.62 1.35 16.61
N SER A 38 9.32 0.87 15.39
CA SER A 38 8.94 -0.52 15.13
C SER A 38 10.07 -1.47 15.53
N PHE A 39 11.29 -1.22 15.05
CA PHE A 39 12.45 -2.06 15.40
C PHE A 39 12.73 -2.09 16.90
N ALA A 40 12.59 -0.96 17.60
CA ALA A 40 12.80 -0.89 19.04
C ALA A 40 11.72 -1.66 19.83
N ARG A 41 10.48 -1.65 19.34
CA ARG A 41 9.35 -2.38 19.93
C ARG A 41 9.49 -3.89 19.70
N ASP A 42 9.77 -4.30 18.47
CA ASP A 42 9.84 -5.71 18.08
C ASP A 42 11.06 -6.41 18.70
N ARG A 43 12.17 -5.68 18.95
CA ARG A 43 13.34 -6.23 19.65
C ARG A 43 13.03 -6.61 21.10
N LYS A 44 12.13 -5.87 21.79
CA LYS A 44 11.69 -6.20 23.15
C LYS A 44 10.84 -7.46 23.21
N GLU A 45 10.00 -7.70 22.20
CA GLU A 45 9.19 -8.93 22.09
C GLU A 45 10.05 -10.13 21.64
N ALA A 46 11.00 -9.92 20.73
CA ALA A 46 11.92 -10.97 20.27
C ALA A 46 12.85 -11.50 21.38
N THR A 47 13.28 -10.67 22.32
CA THR A 47 14.07 -11.12 23.47
C THR A 47 13.29 -12.01 24.44
N VAL A 48 11.95 -11.99 24.41
CA VAL A 48 11.08 -12.85 25.24
C VAL A 48 10.76 -14.17 24.52
N ALA A 49 10.71 -14.18 23.18
CA ALA A 49 10.43 -15.37 22.37
C ALA A 49 11.67 -16.24 22.06
N ALA A 50 12.89 -15.72 22.26
CA ALA A 50 14.14 -16.41 21.94
C ALA A 50 14.47 -17.61 22.85
N ASP A 51 13.68 -17.86 23.91
CA ASP A 51 13.92 -18.91 24.91
C ASP A 51 13.42 -20.31 24.46
N ASN A 52 12.71 -20.45 23.34
CA ASN A 52 12.08 -21.73 22.94
C ASN A 52 12.22 -22.11 21.45
N GLY A 53 13.23 -21.61 20.74
CA GLY A 53 13.38 -21.84 19.28
C GLY A 53 14.50 -22.81 18.89
N ASP A 54 14.14 -23.89 18.21
CA ASP A 54 15.06 -24.79 17.48
C ASP A 54 15.97 -23.99 16.52
N GLY A 55 17.27 -24.31 16.54
CA GLY A 55 18.37 -23.61 15.87
C GLY A 55 18.36 -23.81 14.35
N GLY A 56 17.27 -23.45 13.68
CA GLY A 56 17.18 -23.42 12.23
C GLY A 56 18.24 -22.48 11.64
N SER A 57 19.01 -22.96 10.66
CA SER A 57 20.04 -22.15 10.00
C SER A 57 19.44 -20.90 9.35
N LEU A 58 19.84 -19.72 9.83
CA LEU A 58 19.42 -18.39 9.37
C LEU A 58 19.52 -18.24 7.85
N TRP A 59 20.56 -18.83 7.25
CA TRP A 59 20.74 -18.84 5.80
C TRP A 59 19.55 -19.47 5.06
N LYS A 60 18.99 -20.58 5.57
CA LYS A 60 17.81 -21.22 4.94
C LYS A 60 16.57 -20.33 5.02
N ALA A 61 16.43 -19.54 6.08
CA ALA A 61 15.33 -18.59 6.23
C ALA A 61 15.47 -17.42 5.25
N VAL A 62 16.66 -16.82 5.19
CA VAL A 62 16.98 -15.75 4.22
C VAL A 62 16.74 -16.24 2.80
N LEU A 63 17.20 -17.44 2.44
CA LEU A 63 17.02 -17.99 1.11
C LEU A 63 15.54 -18.21 0.75
N LYS A 64 14.71 -18.67 1.70
CA LYS A 64 13.27 -18.80 1.50
C LYS A 64 12.58 -17.46 1.29
N VAL A 65 12.95 -16.43 2.06
CA VAL A 65 12.38 -15.09 1.95
C VAL A 65 12.75 -14.45 0.62
N VAL A 66 14.05 -14.44 0.28
CA VAL A 66 14.54 -13.85 -0.97
C VAL A 66 14.01 -14.60 -2.19
N GLY A 67 14.05 -15.94 -2.15
CA GLY A 67 13.52 -16.77 -3.24
C GLY A 67 12.01 -16.61 -3.42
N GLY A 68 11.25 -16.56 -2.32
CA GLY A 68 9.81 -16.32 -2.35
C GLY A 68 9.46 -14.94 -2.90
N LEU A 69 10.18 -13.89 -2.48
CA LEU A 69 9.98 -12.54 -2.97
C LEU A 69 10.31 -12.41 -4.46
N ALA A 70 11.44 -12.96 -4.90
CA ALA A 70 11.83 -12.95 -6.31
C ALA A 70 10.78 -13.67 -7.18
N LEU A 71 10.36 -14.87 -6.77
CA LEU A 71 9.34 -15.63 -7.50
C LEU A 71 8.00 -14.88 -7.53
N LEU A 72 7.61 -14.24 -6.43
CA LEU A 72 6.38 -13.43 -6.38
C LEU A 72 6.43 -12.27 -7.37
N ILE A 73 7.50 -11.47 -7.35
CA ILE A 73 7.67 -10.31 -8.25
C ILE A 73 7.66 -10.77 -9.70
N THR A 74 8.50 -11.74 -10.06
CA THR A 74 8.59 -12.24 -11.45
C THR A 74 7.26 -12.84 -11.93
N SER A 75 6.52 -13.53 -11.06
CA SER A 75 5.20 -14.08 -11.42
C SER A 75 4.16 -12.98 -11.65
N CYS A 76 4.18 -11.92 -10.84
CA CYS A 76 3.30 -10.76 -11.00
C CYS A 76 3.62 -9.99 -12.29
N ASP A 77 4.89 -9.74 -12.59
CA ASP A 77 5.31 -9.06 -13.82
C ASP A 77 4.88 -9.86 -15.06
N PHE A 78 5.14 -11.17 -15.06
CA PHE A 78 4.72 -12.06 -16.14
C PHE A 78 3.18 -12.04 -16.32
N PHE A 79 2.42 -12.04 -15.23
CA PHE A 79 0.96 -11.94 -15.30
C PHE A 79 0.50 -10.61 -15.92
N VAL A 80 1.08 -9.48 -15.48
CA VAL A 80 0.74 -8.14 -15.98
C VAL A 80 1.07 -8.03 -17.47
N ASP A 81 2.25 -8.45 -17.91
CA ASP A 81 2.67 -8.36 -19.32
C ASP A 81 1.74 -9.15 -20.26
N ASN A 82 1.33 -10.34 -19.83
CA ASN A 82 0.39 -11.15 -20.60
C ASN A 82 -1.02 -10.51 -20.61
N ALA A 83 -1.47 -9.98 -19.48
CA ALA A 83 -2.75 -9.28 -19.40
C ALA A 83 -2.78 -8.01 -20.26
N VAL A 84 -1.67 -7.24 -20.30
CA VAL A 84 -1.49 -6.10 -21.23
C VAL A 84 -1.58 -6.57 -22.68
N SER A 85 -0.91 -7.67 -23.04
CA SER A 85 -0.90 -8.22 -24.40
C SER A 85 -2.31 -8.64 -24.87
N VAL A 86 -3.08 -9.24 -23.97
CA VAL A 86 -4.48 -9.59 -24.20
C VAL A 86 -5.33 -8.33 -24.38
N ALA A 87 -5.21 -7.34 -23.49
CA ALA A 87 -5.97 -6.09 -23.58
C ALA A 87 -5.72 -5.33 -24.89
N LYS A 88 -4.45 -5.28 -25.35
CA LYS A 88 -4.10 -4.69 -26.65
C LYS A 88 -4.75 -5.42 -27.82
N SER A 89 -4.86 -6.75 -27.73
CA SER A 89 -5.51 -7.57 -28.76
C SER A 89 -7.02 -7.31 -28.84
N PHE A 90 -7.64 -6.83 -27.75
CA PHE A 90 -9.03 -6.36 -27.71
C PHE A 90 -9.21 -4.89 -28.13
N GLY A 91 -8.14 -4.21 -28.57
CA GLY A 91 -8.20 -2.81 -29.01
C GLY A 91 -8.33 -1.80 -27.86
N VAL A 92 -7.99 -2.19 -26.63
CA VAL A 92 -7.96 -1.26 -25.49
C VAL A 92 -6.79 -0.30 -25.64
N ASP A 93 -7.04 1.00 -25.48
CA ASP A 93 -6.01 2.02 -25.62
C ASP A 93 -4.90 1.90 -24.56
N ASN A 94 -3.66 2.18 -24.99
CA ASN A 94 -2.47 2.13 -24.13
C ASN A 94 -2.59 3.04 -22.89
N ALA A 95 -3.30 4.16 -23.00
CA ALA A 95 -3.55 5.08 -21.90
C ALA A 95 -4.37 4.41 -20.79
N PHE A 96 -5.46 3.72 -21.16
CA PHE A 96 -6.31 3.01 -20.22
C PHE A 96 -5.57 1.84 -19.56
N ILE A 97 -4.80 1.07 -20.35
CA ILE A 97 -3.97 -0.03 -19.84
C ILE A 97 -2.95 0.48 -18.80
N SER A 98 -2.31 1.61 -19.08
CA SER A 98 -1.30 2.17 -18.17
C SER A 98 -1.93 2.71 -16.88
N LEU A 99 -3.07 3.38 -16.99
CA LEU A 99 -3.78 3.94 -15.85
C LEU A 99 -4.39 2.85 -14.94
N THR A 100 -4.79 1.71 -15.49
CA THR A 100 -5.52 0.67 -14.76
C THR A 100 -4.66 -0.56 -14.51
N LEU A 101 -4.27 -1.26 -15.56
CA LEU A 101 -3.68 -2.60 -15.48
C LEU A 101 -2.26 -2.55 -14.90
N ILE A 102 -1.45 -1.58 -15.34
CA ILE A 102 -0.10 -1.37 -14.79
C ILE A 102 -0.19 -0.87 -13.34
N ALA A 103 -1.08 0.09 -13.07
CA ALA A 103 -1.30 0.60 -11.72
C ALA A 103 -1.74 -0.51 -10.74
N CYS A 104 -2.72 -1.33 -11.12
CA CYS A 104 -3.11 -2.51 -10.34
C CYS A 104 -1.97 -3.52 -10.20
N GLY A 105 -1.17 -3.70 -11.26
CA GLY A 105 -0.01 -4.58 -11.30
C GLY A 105 0.97 -4.32 -10.15
N THR A 106 1.21 -3.05 -9.81
CA THR A 106 2.11 -2.67 -8.70
C THR A 106 1.62 -3.11 -7.33
N SER A 107 0.31 -3.35 -7.15
CA SER A 107 -0.31 -3.77 -5.89
C SER A 107 -0.61 -5.28 -5.83
N LEU A 108 -0.33 -6.02 -6.91
CA LEU A 108 -0.56 -7.47 -6.97
C LEU A 108 0.34 -8.25 -5.99
N PRO A 109 1.64 -7.94 -5.83
CA PRO A 109 2.48 -8.64 -4.86
C PRO A 109 1.94 -8.51 -3.43
N GLU A 110 1.50 -7.31 -3.04
CA GLU A 110 0.92 -7.05 -1.72
C GLU A 110 -0.39 -7.80 -1.53
N LEU A 111 -1.26 -7.79 -2.55
CA LEU A 111 -2.51 -8.54 -2.53
C LEU A 111 -2.25 -10.05 -2.36
N ALA A 112 -1.33 -10.60 -3.14
CA ALA A 112 -0.97 -12.01 -3.10
C ALA A 112 -0.36 -12.40 -1.74
N ALA A 113 0.53 -11.57 -1.18
CA ALA A 113 1.11 -11.79 0.15
C ALA A 113 0.04 -11.75 1.25
N SER A 114 -0.86 -10.76 1.22
CA SER A 114 -1.96 -10.64 2.20
C SER A 114 -2.96 -11.79 2.09
N VAL A 115 -3.32 -12.22 0.87
CA VAL A 115 -4.20 -13.38 0.66
C VAL A 115 -3.53 -14.66 1.15
N ALA A 116 -2.24 -14.87 0.84
CA ALA A 116 -1.50 -16.04 1.31
C ALA A 116 -1.43 -16.10 2.85
N ALA A 117 -1.23 -14.95 3.51
CA ALA A 117 -1.26 -14.86 4.98
C ALA A 117 -2.67 -15.13 5.54
N ALA A 118 -3.71 -14.58 4.93
CA ALA A 118 -5.10 -14.77 5.34
C ALA A 118 -5.56 -16.24 5.18
N VAL A 119 -5.19 -16.91 4.08
CA VAL A 119 -5.48 -18.34 3.84
C VAL A 119 -4.83 -19.22 4.91
N LYS A 120 -3.64 -18.83 5.38
CA LYS A 120 -2.95 -19.49 6.51
C LYS A 120 -3.54 -19.13 7.88
N LYS A 121 -4.65 -18.38 7.93
CA LYS A 121 -5.29 -17.85 9.16
C LYS A 121 -4.37 -16.93 9.98
N ASN A 122 -3.33 -16.36 9.37
CA ASN A 122 -2.44 -15.39 9.99
C ASN A 122 -2.94 -13.97 9.69
N THR A 123 -4.06 -13.60 10.31
CA THR A 123 -4.72 -12.29 10.09
C THR A 123 -3.83 -11.11 10.46
N ASP A 124 -3.01 -11.26 11.49
CA ASP A 124 -2.10 -10.20 11.97
C ASP A 124 -1.01 -9.91 10.92
N MET A 125 -0.50 -10.95 10.27
CA MET A 125 0.46 -10.80 9.16
C MET A 125 -0.20 -10.18 7.92
N ALA A 126 -1.44 -10.57 7.60
CA ALA A 126 -2.17 -9.98 6.49
C ALA A 126 -2.46 -8.48 6.71
N LEU A 127 -2.84 -8.10 7.93
CA LEU A 127 -3.05 -6.71 8.34
C LEU A 127 -1.74 -5.92 8.38
N GLY A 128 -0.69 -6.52 8.94
CA GLY A 128 0.64 -5.93 8.96
C GLY A 128 1.16 -5.61 7.57
N ASN A 129 0.91 -6.48 6.58
CA ASN A 129 1.23 -6.23 5.18
C ASN A 129 0.44 -5.03 4.61
N ILE A 130 -0.89 -5.00 4.81
CA ILE A 130 -1.73 -3.90 4.29
C ILE A 130 -1.36 -2.55 4.90
N VAL A 131 -1.23 -2.50 6.23
CA VAL A 131 -0.90 -1.26 6.95
C VAL A 131 0.53 -0.83 6.67
N GLY A 132 1.48 -1.78 6.69
CA GLY A 132 2.89 -1.55 6.41
C GLY A 132 3.13 -1.02 5.01
N SER A 133 2.54 -1.64 3.98
CA SER A 133 2.67 -1.18 2.59
C SER A 133 2.05 0.20 2.37
N ASN A 134 0.92 0.52 3.00
CA ASN A 134 0.33 1.86 2.90
C ASN A 134 1.19 2.93 3.58
N ILE A 135 1.81 2.62 4.72
CA ILE A 135 2.77 3.52 5.36
C ILE A 135 3.98 3.69 4.45
N PHE A 136 4.59 2.60 3.98
CA PHE A 136 5.74 2.61 3.10
C PHE A 136 5.51 3.42 1.82
N ASN A 137 4.38 3.21 1.14
CA ASN A 137 4.02 3.93 -0.08
C ASN A 137 3.87 5.43 0.17
N ILE A 138 3.19 5.81 1.26
CA ILE A 138 2.93 7.23 1.56
C ILE A 138 4.19 7.94 2.08
N THR A 139 5.00 7.29 2.91
CA THR A 139 6.13 7.96 3.56
C THR A 139 7.43 7.81 2.78
N LEU A 140 7.76 6.60 2.32
CA LEU A 140 9.01 6.37 1.61
C LEU A 140 8.88 6.65 0.11
N ILE A 141 7.92 6.02 -0.59
CA ILE A 141 7.82 6.17 -2.05
C ILE A 141 7.48 7.62 -2.41
N LEU A 142 6.38 8.18 -1.89
CA LEU A 142 6.04 9.59 -2.15
C LEU A 142 7.11 10.55 -1.62
N GLY A 143 7.70 10.26 -0.45
CA GLY A 143 8.79 11.05 0.14
C GLY A 143 10.00 11.14 -0.79
N LEU A 144 10.46 10.02 -1.34
CA LEU A 144 11.56 9.97 -2.31
C LEU A 144 11.16 10.58 -3.66
N SER A 145 9.97 10.26 -4.19
CA SER A 145 9.49 10.80 -5.46
C SER A 145 9.46 12.34 -5.44
N SER A 146 9.01 12.94 -4.33
CA SER A 146 9.00 14.40 -4.17
C SER A 146 10.39 15.05 -4.08
N GLN A 147 11.44 14.29 -3.71
CA GLN A 147 12.83 14.76 -3.80
C GLN A 147 13.32 14.83 -5.23
N VAL A 148 12.95 13.84 -6.05
CA VAL A 148 13.30 13.79 -7.47
C VAL A 148 12.58 14.90 -8.22
N MET A 149 11.25 14.99 -8.06
CA MET A 149 10.43 16.01 -8.72
C MET A 149 9.26 16.44 -7.81
N PRO A 150 9.01 17.75 -7.63
CA PRO A 150 7.83 18.22 -6.90
C PRO A 150 6.54 17.64 -7.49
N LEU A 151 5.72 17.01 -6.66
CA LEU A 151 4.49 16.36 -7.10
C LEU A 151 3.35 17.38 -7.03
N THR A 152 2.63 17.54 -8.14
CA THR A 152 1.42 18.36 -8.17
C THR A 152 0.20 17.47 -7.95
N SER A 153 -0.81 17.98 -7.27
CA SER A 153 -2.11 17.28 -7.09
C SER A 153 -2.96 17.26 -8.37
N SER A 154 -2.37 17.48 -9.55
CA SER A 154 -3.11 17.52 -10.81
C SER A 154 -3.74 16.16 -11.09
N GLY A 155 -5.08 16.11 -11.10
CA GLY A 155 -5.87 14.89 -11.29
C GLY A 155 -6.29 14.16 -10.02
N ILE A 156 -5.89 14.61 -8.82
CA ILE A 156 -6.38 14.09 -7.55
C ILE A 156 -7.39 15.07 -6.95
N THR A 157 -8.60 14.59 -6.69
CA THR A 157 -9.70 15.38 -6.14
C THR A 157 -9.79 15.29 -4.62
N TYR A 158 -10.52 16.21 -4.00
CA TYR A 158 -10.80 16.17 -2.55
C TYR A 158 -11.52 14.88 -2.13
N ILE A 159 -12.30 14.29 -3.04
CA ILE A 159 -13.04 13.03 -2.82
C ILE A 159 -12.04 11.89 -2.63
N ASP A 160 -10.97 11.85 -3.41
CA ASP A 160 -9.95 10.79 -3.33
C ASP A 160 -9.30 10.77 -1.94
N TYR A 161 -8.95 11.95 -1.41
CA TYR A 161 -8.40 12.06 -0.05
C TYR A 161 -9.40 11.65 1.04
N ILE A 162 -10.68 12.05 0.90
CA ILE A 162 -11.74 11.66 1.85
C ILE A 162 -11.92 10.15 1.84
N VAL A 163 -11.96 9.53 0.67
CA VAL A 163 -12.12 8.08 0.52
C VAL A 163 -10.91 7.35 1.11
N MET A 164 -9.68 7.81 0.87
CA MET A 164 -8.48 7.24 1.47
C MET A 164 -8.49 7.30 3.01
N ILE A 165 -8.98 8.41 3.59
CA ILE A 165 -9.09 8.54 5.05
C ILE A 165 -10.23 7.67 5.59
N ALA A 166 -11.39 7.69 4.94
CA ALA A 166 -12.54 6.88 5.32
C ALA A 166 -12.19 5.38 5.29
N ALA A 167 -11.48 4.90 4.27
CA ALA A 167 -11.02 3.52 4.18
C ALA A 167 -10.05 3.16 5.31
N ALA A 168 -9.12 4.05 5.66
CA ALA A 168 -8.19 3.84 6.76
C ALA A 168 -8.90 3.82 8.12
N VAL A 169 -9.85 4.72 8.35
CA VAL A 169 -10.67 4.76 9.58
C VAL A 169 -11.56 3.53 9.66
N LEU A 170 -12.20 3.12 8.57
CA LEU A 170 -13.03 1.92 8.52
C LEU A 170 -12.22 0.68 8.88
N LEU A 171 -11.04 0.51 8.28
CA LEU A 171 -10.11 -0.58 8.62
C LEU A 171 -9.73 -0.54 10.11
N PHE A 172 -9.38 0.64 10.63
CA PHE A 172 -9.00 0.82 12.02
C PHE A 172 -10.14 0.45 12.99
N VAL A 173 -11.36 0.93 12.73
CA VAL A 173 -12.54 0.64 13.55
C VAL A 173 -12.85 -0.86 13.53
N ILE A 174 -12.86 -1.50 12.36
CA ILE A 174 -13.06 -2.96 12.26
C ILE A 174 -11.96 -3.70 13.03
N GLY A 175 -10.72 -3.22 12.93
CA GLY A 175 -9.57 -3.75 13.67
C GLY A 175 -9.73 -3.68 15.19
N LEU A 176 -10.35 -2.62 15.73
CA LEU A 176 -10.63 -2.49 17.16
C LEU A 176 -11.62 -3.54 17.67
N PHE A 177 -12.55 -4.01 16.82
CA PHE A 177 -13.46 -5.10 17.15
C PHE A 177 -12.77 -6.49 17.06
N GLY A 178 -11.47 -6.54 16.77
CA GLY A 178 -10.61 -7.72 16.89
C GLY A 178 -10.84 -8.82 15.86
N ARG A 179 -11.82 -8.68 14.96
CA ARG A 179 -12.11 -9.68 13.91
C ARG A 179 -12.51 -9.01 12.61
N ILE A 180 -11.63 -9.12 11.61
CA ILE A 180 -11.98 -8.86 10.21
C ILE A 180 -12.63 -10.14 9.67
N GLY A 181 -13.96 -10.17 9.70
CA GLY A 181 -14.75 -11.26 9.16
C GLY A 181 -15.00 -11.11 7.66
N ARG A 182 -15.69 -12.11 7.08
CA ARG A 182 -16.10 -12.08 5.67
C ARG A 182 -17.02 -10.89 5.36
N LEU A 183 -17.87 -10.50 6.31
CA LEU A 183 -18.82 -9.41 6.15
C LEU A 183 -18.11 -8.05 6.10
N SER A 184 -17.13 -7.82 6.98
CA SER A 184 -16.34 -6.58 6.95
C SER A 184 -15.44 -6.51 5.71
N GLY A 185 -14.87 -7.64 5.28
CA GLY A 185 -14.15 -7.71 4.00
C GLY A 185 -15.05 -7.43 2.80
N LEU A 186 -16.27 -7.97 2.78
CA LEU A 186 -17.26 -7.70 1.73
C LEU A 186 -17.67 -6.23 1.70
N LEU A 187 -17.91 -5.61 2.86
CA LEU A 187 -18.21 -4.19 2.97
C LEU A 187 -17.09 -3.34 2.36
N MET A 188 -15.83 -3.60 2.74
CA MET A 188 -14.67 -2.87 2.20
C MET A 188 -14.51 -3.08 0.69
N PHE A 189 -14.76 -4.30 0.20
CA PHE A 189 -14.73 -4.60 -1.23
C PHE A 189 -15.84 -3.86 -2.00
N ILE A 190 -17.07 -3.81 -1.47
CA ILE A 190 -18.16 -3.04 -2.08
C ILE A 190 -17.79 -1.55 -2.15
N CYS A 191 -17.27 -0.97 -1.06
CA CYS A 191 -16.79 0.42 -1.08
C CYS A 191 -15.72 0.66 -2.15
N PHE A 192 -14.75 -0.27 -2.29
CA PHE A 192 -13.73 -0.20 -3.32
C PHE A 192 -14.33 -0.23 -4.73
N VAL A 193 -15.25 -1.15 -5.03
CA VAL A 193 -15.89 -1.26 -6.34
C VAL A 193 -16.72 -0.01 -6.66
N LEU A 194 -17.51 0.48 -5.70
CA LEU A 194 -18.32 1.69 -5.87
C LEU A 194 -17.47 2.93 -6.15
N TYR A 195 -16.34 3.08 -5.45
CA TYR A 195 -15.43 4.20 -5.68
C TYR A 195 -14.74 4.12 -7.05
N ASN A 196 -14.27 2.93 -7.47
CA ASN A 196 -13.69 2.77 -8.81
C ASN A 196 -14.72 3.03 -9.91
N TRP A 197 -15.97 2.60 -9.71
CA TRP A 197 -17.08 2.92 -10.63
C TRP A 197 -17.31 4.43 -10.73
N TYR A 198 -17.36 5.13 -9.58
CA TYR A 198 -17.48 6.58 -9.53
C TYR A 198 -16.34 7.27 -10.30
N LEU A 199 -15.10 6.84 -10.07
CA LEU A 199 -13.92 7.42 -10.72
C LEU A 199 -13.93 7.22 -12.24
N VAL A 200 -14.25 6.00 -12.70
CA VAL A 200 -14.33 5.67 -14.13
C VAL A 200 -15.46 6.43 -14.82
N SER A 201 -16.65 6.50 -14.19
CA SER A 201 -17.78 7.25 -14.75
C SER A 201 -17.54 8.76 -14.84
N ASN A 202 -16.83 9.34 -13.87
CA ASN A 202 -16.51 10.77 -13.86
C ASN A 202 -15.30 11.14 -14.74
N GLN A 203 -14.43 10.18 -15.08
CA GLN A 203 -13.35 10.39 -16.06
C GLN A 203 -13.80 10.22 -17.52
N MET A 204 -14.89 9.47 -17.76
CA MET A 204 -15.47 9.28 -19.08
C MET A 204 -16.59 10.29 -19.42
N ALA A 205 -16.97 11.15 -18.46
CA ALA A 205 -17.96 12.23 -18.63
C ALA A 205 -17.26 13.57 -18.90
#